data_AF-A0A7H0LRC5-F1
#
_entry.id   AF-A0A7H0LRC5-F1
#
_cell.length_a   1.000
_cell.length_b   1.000
_cell.length_c   1.000
_cell.angle_alpha   90.00
_cell.angle_beta   90.00
_cell.angle_gamma   90.00
#
_symmetry.space_group_name_H-M   'P 1'
#
loop_
_entity.id
_entity.type
_entity.pdbx_description
1 polymer ?
#
loop_
_entity_poly.entity_id
_entity_poly.type
_entity_poly.pdbx_seq_one_letter_code
_entity_poly.pdbx_strand_id
1 'polypeptide(L)' 'MVRKSTVALVASGAAIAAGLTALSGMAGASETINYTYDAKGRLVKVEHSGTVNNGIVANYTLDKADNRKNVKVTGAP' A
#
# COMPACT_ATOMS: atom_id res chain seq x y z
N MET A 1 36.00 -25.95 43.45
CA MET A 1 36.58 -24.89 42.60
C MET A 1 35.43 -24.10 41.97
N VAL A 2 35.30 -22.84 42.42
CA VAL A 2 34.62 -21.65 41.87
C VAL A 2 33.18 -21.73 41.29
N ARG A 3 32.34 -20.90 41.92
CA ARG A 3 30.97 -20.45 41.64
C ARG A 3 30.69 -20.09 40.17
N LYS A 4 29.52 -20.48 39.66
CA LYS A 4 28.80 -19.68 38.65
C LYS A 4 27.46 -19.28 39.23
N SER A 5 27.36 -17.98 39.45
CA SER A 5 26.28 -17.27 40.09
C SER A 5 25.21 -16.86 39.07
N THR A 6 24.01 -16.59 39.60
CA THR A 6 23.14 -15.47 39.19
C THR A 6 22.13 -15.70 38.05
N VAL A 7 20.88 -15.90 38.51
CA VAL A 7 19.62 -15.22 38.10
C VAL A 7 18.97 -15.59 36.77
N ALA A 8 17.77 -16.17 36.86
CA ALA A 8 16.67 -15.88 35.95
C ALA A 8 15.38 -15.76 36.79
N LEU A 9 14.65 -14.67 36.55
CA LEU A 9 13.54 -14.17 37.35
C LEU A 9 12.44 -15.21 37.61
N VAL A 10 12.06 -15.32 38.88
CA VAL A 10 10.70 -15.73 39.26
C VAL A 10 9.83 -14.48 39.12
N ALA A 11 9.05 -14.40 38.04
CA ALA A 11 7.86 -13.54 38.00
C ALA A 11 6.67 -14.41 38.37
N SER A 12 6.36 -14.42 39.66
CA SER A 12 5.10 -14.93 40.21
C SER A 12 3.92 -14.23 39.54
N GLY A 13 2.82 -14.98 39.36
CA GLY A 13 1.67 -14.62 38.54
C GLY A 13 1.03 -13.25 38.82
N ALA A 14 0.17 -12.89 37.85
CA ALA A 14 -0.63 -11.65 37.72
C ALA A 14 -0.02 -10.56 36.82
N ALA A 15 0.20 -10.87 35.53
CA ALA A 15 0.08 -9.91 34.42
C ALA A 15 0.11 -10.59 33.03
N ILE A 16 -0.69 -11.63 32.77
CA ILE A 16 -0.80 -12.23 31.42
C ILE A 16 -1.94 -11.57 30.60
N ALA A 17 -2.32 -10.33 30.92
CA ALA A 17 -3.47 -9.67 30.29
C ALA A 17 -3.23 -8.22 29.84
N ALA A 18 -1.97 -7.75 29.81
CA ALA A 18 -1.69 -6.34 29.50
C ALA A 18 -0.60 -6.13 28.42
N GLY A 19 -0.30 -7.16 27.61
CA GLY A 19 0.80 -7.11 26.65
C GLY A 19 0.46 -7.32 25.17
N LEU A 20 -0.80 -7.56 24.80
CA LEU A 20 -1.14 -8.04 23.44
C LEU A 20 -1.98 -7.09 22.57
N THR A 21 -2.28 -5.87 23.02
CA THR A 21 -3.24 -5.00 22.31
C THR A 21 -2.65 -3.99 21.32
N ALA A 22 -1.37 -4.06 20.96
CA ALA A 22 -0.79 -3.07 20.04
C ALA A 22 0.16 -3.65 18.98
N LEU A 23 -0.20 -4.78 18.38
CA LEU A 23 0.20 -5.06 17.00
C LEU A 23 -0.91 -4.53 16.10
N SER A 24 -1.06 -3.20 16.04
CA SER A 24 -1.77 -2.56 14.93
C SER A 24 -1.05 -3.01 13.66
N GLY A 25 -1.60 -4.02 12.98
CA GLY A 25 -1.01 -4.60 11.79
C GLY A 25 -0.68 -3.47 10.82
N MET A 26 0.58 -3.39 10.41
CA MET A 26 1.01 -2.46 9.37
C MET A 26 0.15 -2.77 8.14
N ALA A 27 -0.89 -1.98 7.88
CA ALA A 27 -1.69 -2.12 6.69
C ALA A 27 -0.78 -1.70 5.53
N GLY A 28 -0.08 -2.68 4.96
CA GLY A 28 0.79 -2.47 3.81
C GLY A 28 -0.08 -2.10 2.62
N ALA A 29 -0.23 -0.80 2.36
CA ALA A 29 -0.81 -0.35 1.12
C ALA A 29 0.21 -0.62 0.02
N SER A 30 -0.15 -1.51 -0.91
CA SER A 30 0.64 -1.82 -2.09
C SER A 30 -0.24 -1.63 -3.30
N GLU A 31 0.31 -0.99 -4.31
CA GLU A 31 -0.39 -0.64 -5.53
C GLU A 31 0.54 -0.82 -6.73
N THR A 32 0.00 -1.37 -7.81
CA THR A 32 0.62 -1.44 -9.12
C THR A 32 -0.15 -0.51 -10.06
N ILE A 33 0.57 0.39 -10.71
CA ILE A 33 0.02 1.36 -11.66
C ILE A 33 0.54 1.03 -13.05
N ASN A 34 -0.39 0.76 -13.97
CA ASN A 34 -0.08 0.47 -15.37
C ASN A 34 -0.33 1.72 -16.22
N TYR A 35 0.71 2.16 -16.93
CA TYR A 35 0.66 3.28 -17.86
C TYR A 35 0.64 2.78 -19.29
N THR A 36 -0.36 3.19 -20.07
CA THR A 36 -0.44 2.87 -21.50
C THR A 36 -0.21 4.12 -22.32
N TYR A 37 0.61 3.98 -23.36
CA TYR A 37 0.97 5.05 -24.26
C TYR A 37 0.50 4.76 -25.69
N ASP A 38 0.23 5.82 -26.46
CA ASP A 38 0.02 5.69 -27.90
C ASP A 38 1.34 5.56 -28.67
N ALA A 39 1.25 5.41 -30.00
CA ALA A 39 2.43 5.29 -30.87
C ALA A 39 3.35 6.53 -30.87
N LYS A 40 2.86 7.68 -30.38
CA LYS A 40 3.65 8.91 -30.23
C LYS A 40 4.28 9.02 -28.83
N GLY A 41 4.07 8.03 -27.95
CA GLY A 41 4.55 8.04 -26.58
C GLY A 41 3.72 8.90 -25.62
N ARG A 42 2.49 9.28 -26.00
CA ARG A 42 1.61 10.09 -25.14
C ARG A 42 0.77 9.18 -24.25
N LEU A 43 0.60 9.55 -22.98
CA LEU A 43 -0.18 8.77 -22.01
C LEU A 43 -1.68 8.78 -22.37
N VAL A 44 -2.25 7.60 -22.60
CA VAL A 44 -3.67 7.44 -22.98
C VAL A 44 -4.50 6.73 -21.91
N LYS A 45 -3.87 5.96 -21.01
CA LYS A 45 -4.57 5.25 -19.94
C LYS A 45 -3.69 5.04 -18.72
N VAL A 46 -4.30 5.14 -17.54
CA VAL A 46 -3.71 4.75 -16.25
C VAL A 46 -4.67 3.79 -15.57
N GLU A 47 -4.15 2.67 -15.10
CA GLU A 47 -4.91 1.64 -14.38
C GLU A 47 -4.27 1.37 -13.04
N HIS A 48 -5.07 1.43 -11.99
CA HIS A 48 -4.67 1.24 -10.61
C HIS A 48 -5.15 -0.13 -10.12
N SER A 49 -4.25 -0.90 -9.53
CA SER A 49 -4.56 -2.22 -8.95
C SER A 49 -3.82 -2.40 -7.63
N GLY A 50 -4.43 -3.08 -6.66
CA GLY A 50 -3.81 -3.31 -5.35
C GLY A 50 -4.78 -3.08 -4.20
N THR A 51 -4.41 -2.22 -3.25
CA THR A 51 -5.22 -1.96 -2.06
C THR A 51 -6.15 -0.76 -2.23
N VAL A 52 -5.68 0.45 -1.93
CA VAL A 52 -6.53 1.62 -1.70
C VAL A 52 -7.26 2.10 -2.96
N ASN A 53 -6.57 2.13 -4.09
CA ASN A 53 -7.09 2.65 -5.37
C ASN A 53 -7.46 1.54 -6.36
N ASN A 54 -7.74 0.34 -5.85
CA ASN A 54 -7.93 -0.83 -6.69
C ASN A 54 -9.09 -0.67 -7.68
N GLY A 55 -8.81 -0.90 -8.96
CA GLY A 55 -9.82 -0.83 -10.02
C GLY A 55 -10.11 0.58 -10.53
N ILE A 56 -9.41 1.61 -10.04
CA ILE A 56 -9.52 2.96 -10.60
C ILE A 56 -8.84 2.98 -11.98
N VAL A 57 -9.55 3.51 -12.97
CA VAL A 57 -9.04 3.65 -14.34
C VAL A 57 -9.25 5.09 -14.81
N ALA A 58 -8.19 5.70 -15.34
CA ALA A 58 -8.24 7.01 -15.99
C ALA A 58 -7.92 6.86 -17.49
N ASN A 59 -8.83 7.33 -18.34
CA ASN A 59 -8.66 7.38 -19.79
C ASN A 59 -8.47 8.83 -20.25
N TYR A 60 -7.46 9.05 -21.09
CA TYR A 60 -7.11 10.35 -21.64
C TYR A 60 -7.40 10.39 -23.14
N THR A 61 -8.06 11.44 -23.60
CA THR A 61 -8.14 11.73 -25.05
C THR A 61 -7.33 12.98 -25.34
N LEU A 62 -6.47 12.90 -26.34
CA LEU A 62 -5.61 14.00 -26.76
C LEU A 62 -6.04 14.52 -28.14
N ASP A 63 -5.90 15.83 -28.35
CA ASP A 63 -6.08 16.42 -29.67
C ASP A 63 -4.82 16.25 -30.55
N LYS A 64 -4.83 16.87 -31.73
CA LYS A 64 -3.71 16.81 -32.69
C LYS A 64 -2.51 17.66 -32.28
N ALA A 65 -2.70 18.63 -31.39
CA ALA A 65 -1.67 19.51 -30.85
C ALA A 65 -1.14 18.98 -29.50
N ASP A 66 -1.41 17.71 -29.18
CA ASP A 66 -1.00 17.02 -27.96
C ASP A 66 -1.61 17.55 -26.66
N ASN A 67 -2.68 18.36 -26.73
CA ASN A 67 -3.40 18.78 -25.53
C ASN A 67 -4.30 17.65 -25.03
N ARG A 68 -4.32 17.45 -23.71
CA ARG A 68 -5.31 16.56 -23.06
C ARG A 68 -6.68 17.24 -23.15
N LYS A 69 -7.53 16.74 -24.04
CA LYS A 69 -8.86 17.27 -24.30
C LYS A 69 -9.89 16.79 -23.27
N ASN A 70 -9.73 15.58 -22.77
CA ASN A 70 -10.64 15.01 -21.77
C ASN A 70 -9.91 13.98 -20.89
N VAL A 71 -10.39 13.85 -19.66
CA VAL A 71 -10.04 12.77 -18.73
C VAL A 71 -11.34 12.12 -18.26
N LYS A 72 -11.46 10.81 -18.42
CA LYS A 72 -12.56 10.04 -17.86
C LYS A 72 -12.02 9.10 -16.80
N VAL A 73 -12.45 9.27 -15.55
CA VAL A 73 -12.12 8.40 -14.43
C VAL A 73 -13.31 7.49 -14.12
N THR A 74 -13.05 6.21 -13.89
CA THR A 74 -14.05 5.21 -13.50
C THR A 74 -13.53 4.37 -12.35
N GLY A 75 -14.44 3.79 -11.55
CA GLY A 75 -14.08 2.94 -10.42
C GLY A 75 -13.64 3.70 -9.16
N ALA A 76 -13.75 5.03 -9.16
CA ALA A 76 -13.59 5.82 -7.94
C ALA A 76 -14.76 5.54 -6.99
N PRO A 77 -14.51 5.33 -5.68
CA PRO A 77 -15.55 5.14 -4.67
C PRO A 77 -16.41 6.39 -4.44
#